data_AF-A0A0D2IVV0-F1
#
_entry.id   AF-A0A0D2IVV0-F1
#
_cell.length_a   1.000
_cell.length_b   1.000
_cell.length_c   1.000
_cell.angle_alpha   90.00
_cell.angle_beta   90.00
_cell.angle_gamma   90.00
#
_symmetry.space_group_name_H-M   'P 1'
#
loop_
_entity.id
_entity.type
_entity.pdbx_description
1 polymer ?
#
loop_
_entity_poly.entity_id
_entity_poly.type
_entity_poly.pdbx_seq_one_letter_code
_entity_poly.pdbx_strand_id
1 'polypeptide(L)'
;MAKKLRRLPSHIHYCHLCFDWVVGEDEWESHCASHLSSLATKRCGTLSYGYTLVRPAYSPFRLGKKGLPAADRLQSWSRDFDLWKEVNKEIRRCRWPMRKSSSSSGASKWMPAQSLDSMTATPEERSPDCPLKRKKQKRQTSSPPTICPEVIVIDEDVSDDYAAPLTYFVES
;
A
#
# COMPACT_ATOMS: atom_id res chain seq x y z
N MET A 1 9.68 7.10 23.57
CA MET A 1 10.84 7.92 23.13
C MET A 1 10.59 9.43 23.24
N ALA A 2 9.43 9.96 22.81
CA ALA A 2 9.13 11.40 22.85
C ALA A 2 9.39 12.10 24.19
N LYS A 3 8.90 11.53 25.30
CA LYS A 3 9.11 12.04 26.67
C LYS A 3 10.60 12.15 27.05
N LYS A 4 11.44 11.23 26.57
CA LYS A 4 12.89 11.21 26.85
C LYS A 4 13.64 12.29 26.07
N LEU A 5 13.12 12.69 24.90
CA LEU A 5 13.72 13.70 24.03
C LEU A 5 13.17 15.11 24.27
N ARG A 6 12.24 15.29 25.22
CA ARG A 6 11.50 16.56 25.45
C ARG A 6 10.90 17.15 24.17
N ARG A 7 10.48 16.28 23.23
CA ARG A 7 9.81 16.67 21.98
C ARG A 7 8.36 16.22 22.01
N LEU A 8 7.50 16.95 21.31
CA LEU A 8 6.11 16.53 21.10
C LEU A 8 6.10 15.24 20.26
N PRO A 9 5.20 14.29 20.53
CA PRO A 9 5.05 13.08 19.71
C PRO A 9 4.81 13.39 18.23
N SER A 10 4.18 14.52 17.92
CA SER A 10 3.92 14.99 16.55
C SER A 10 5.18 15.29 15.73
N HIS A 11 6.30 15.60 16.40
CA HIS A 11 7.57 15.91 15.74
C HIS A 11 8.42 14.66 15.49
N ILE A 12 7.93 13.46 15.81
CA ILE A 12 8.68 12.22 15.66
C ILE A 12 8.04 11.42 14.54
N HIS A 13 8.76 11.28 13.43
CA HIS A 13 8.30 10.60 12.24
C HIS A 13 9.09 9.32 12.03
N TYR A 14 8.40 8.26 11.62
CA TYR A 14 9.03 6.99 11.26
C TYR A 14 9.08 6.82 9.75
N CYS A 15 10.28 6.66 9.20
CA CYS A 15 10.47 6.44 7.77
C CYS A 15 10.39 4.95 7.43
N HIS A 16 9.40 4.57 6.62
CA HIS A 16 9.26 3.20 6.13
C HIS A 16 10.18 2.86 4.94
N LEU A 17 10.93 3.82 4.41
CA LEU A 17 11.85 3.59 3.29
C LEU A 17 13.24 3.18 3.78
N CYS A 18 13.70 3.74 4.90
CA CYS A 18 14.98 3.41 5.52
C CYS A 18 14.88 2.82 6.94
N PHE A 19 13.67 2.65 7.47
CA PHE A 19 13.40 2.09 8.81
C PHE A 19 14.05 2.90 9.95
N ASP A 20 14.07 4.23 9.82
CA ASP A 20 14.70 5.13 10.79
C ASP A 20 13.71 6.16 11.33
N TRP A 21 14.02 6.70 12.51
CA TRP A 21 13.25 7.74 13.18
C TRP A 21 13.86 9.12 12.90
N VAL A 22 13.03 10.03 12.42
CA VAL A 22 13.42 11.42 12.13
C VAL A 22 12.68 12.34 13.10
N VAL A 23 13.39 13.34 13.64
CA VAL A 23 12.85 14.23 14.67
C VAL A 23 12.84 15.67 14.17
N GLY A 24 11.64 16.23 13.97
CA GLY A 24 11.45 17.58 13.45
C GLY A 24 10.83 17.58 12.06
N GLU A 25 10.00 18.58 11.78
CA GLU A 25 9.28 18.68 10.50
C GLU A 25 10.21 19.03 9.34
N ASP A 26 11.15 19.96 9.53
CA ASP A 26 12.11 20.37 8.50
C ASP A 26 13.08 19.23 8.12
N GLU A 27 13.54 18.49 9.14
CA GLU A 27 14.37 17.29 8.95
C GLU A 27 13.59 16.19 8.24
N TRP A 28 12.30 16.02 8.57
CA TRP A 28 11.43 15.04 7.91
C TRP A 28 11.22 15.34 6.43
N GLU A 29 10.98 16.61 6.07
CA GLU A 29 10.78 17.03 4.69
C GLU A 29 12.03 16.82 3.85
N SER A 30 13.19 17.28 4.34
CA SER A 30 14.49 17.09 3.66
C SER A 30 14.86 15.60 3.54
N HIS A 31 14.59 14.81 4.59
CA HIS A 31 14.76 13.36 4.58
C HIS A 31 13.89 12.70 3.49
N CYS A 32 12.61 13.04 3.43
CA CYS A 32 11.68 12.55 2.41
C CYS A 32 12.10 12.95 0.98
N ALA A 33 12.64 14.15 0.80
CA ALA A 33 13.12 14.64 -0.50
C ALA A 33 14.27 13.79 -1.03
N SER A 34 15.18 13.35 -0.15
CA SER A 34 16.29 12.46 -0.51
C SER A 34 15.82 11.07 -0.97
N HIS A 35 14.73 10.57 -0.38
CA HIS A 35 14.10 9.32 -0.81
C HIS A 35 13.37 9.47 -2.15
N LEU A 36 12.67 10.59 -2.36
CA LEU A 36 11.97 10.83 -3.62
C LEU A 36 12.92 10.93 -4.82
N SER A 37 14.11 11.48 -4.64
CA SER A 37 15.11 11.59 -5.72
C SER A 37 15.76 10.24 -6.05
N SER A 38 15.91 9.35 -5.06
CA SER A 38 16.52 8.02 -5.21
C SER A 38 15.50 6.88 -5.46
N LEU A 39 14.21 7.18 -5.51
CA LEU A 39 13.14 6.18 -5.56
C LEU A 39 13.14 5.37 -6.88
N ALA A 40 13.79 4.21 -6.87
CA ALA A 40 13.89 3.34 -8.04
C ALA A 40 12.55 2.65 -8.42
N THR A 41 11.73 2.30 -7.42
CA THR A 41 10.47 1.58 -7.65
C THR A 41 9.27 2.35 -7.10
N LYS A 42 8.35 2.67 -8.00
CA LYS A 42 7.05 3.30 -7.68
C LYS A 42 5.97 2.24 -7.49
N ARG A 43 6.21 1.30 -6.57
CA ARG A 43 5.18 0.30 -6.22
C ARG A 43 4.04 0.99 -5.50
N CYS A 44 2.83 0.79 -6.00
CA CYS A 44 1.59 1.07 -5.29
C CYS A 44 1.15 -0.18 -4.54
N GLY A 45 0.59 0.00 -3.34
CA GLY A 45 0.11 -1.09 -2.49
C GLY A 45 1.02 -1.44 -1.31
N THR A 46 0.40 -1.99 -0.27
CA THR A 46 1.04 -2.50 0.93
C THR A 46 1.69 -3.85 0.65
N LEU A 47 2.75 -4.15 1.39
CA LEU A 47 3.35 -5.49 1.46
C LEU A 47 3.33 -5.93 2.91
N SER A 48 2.62 -7.03 3.17
CA SER A 48 2.55 -7.63 4.51
C SER A 48 3.08 -9.06 4.46
N TYR A 49 3.81 -9.46 5.49
CA TYR A 49 4.31 -10.82 5.68
C TYR A 49 3.99 -11.26 7.11
N GLY A 50 3.31 -12.40 7.26
CA GLY A 50 2.93 -12.92 8.58
C GLY A 50 2.21 -11.88 9.46
N TYR A 51 1.21 -11.19 8.90
CA TYR A 51 0.46 -10.09 9.54
C TYR A 51 1.27 -8.83 9.90
N THR A 52 2.56 -8.79 9.59
CA THR A 52 3.42 -7.62 9.81
C THR A 52 3.50 -6.77 8.54
N LEU A 53 3.31 -5.46 8.69
CA LEU A 53 3.50 -4.51 7.59
C LEU A 53 5.00 -4.38 7.28
N VAL A 54 5.42 -4.93 6.15
CA VAL A 54 6.81 -4.83 5.67
C VAL A 54 7.01 -3.51 4.91
N ARG A 55 6.01 -3.09 4.15
CA ARG A 55 6.06 -1.85 3.36
C ARG A 55 4.68 -1.20 3.27
N PRO A 56 4.57 0.12 3.48
CA PRO A 56 3.31 0.82 3.28
C PRO A 56 3.00 1.04 1.81
N ALA A 57 1.72 1.29 1.57
CA ALA A 57 1.20 1.76 0.31
C ALA A 57 1.54 3.24 0.08
N TYR A 58 1.83 3.59 -1.18
CA TYR A 58 1.96 4.98 -1.64
C TYR A 58 1.00 5.24 -2.81
N SER A 59 0.43 6.45 -2.85
CA SER A 59 -0.49 6.86 -3.93
C SER A 59 0.26 7.29 -5.18
N PRO A 60 -0.03 6.69 -6.35
CA PRO A 60 0.56 7.12 -7.63
C PRO A 60 0.31 8.60 -7.92
N PHE A 61 -0.88 9.11 -7.56
CA PHE A 61 -1.26 10.49 -7.81
C PHE A 61 -0.46 11.46 -6.93
N ARG A 62 -0.27 11.16 -5.64
CA ARG A 62 0.54 12.01 -4.76
C ARG A 62 2.02 11.97 -5.13
N LEU A 63 2.56 10.78 -5.39
CA LEU A 63 3.95 10.63 -5.85
C LEU A 63 4.23 11.44 -7.13
N GLY A 64 3.27 11.51 -8.06
CA GLY A 64 3.38 12.24 -9.31
C GLY A 64 3.23 13.76 -9.22
N LYS A 65 2.61 14.29 -8.16
CA LYS A 65 2.35 15.73 -8.00
C LYS A 65 3.61 16.47 -7.56
N LYS A 66 4.32 17.09 -8.51
CA LYS A 66 5.57 17.83 -8.27
C LYS A 66 5.42 19.07 -7.37
N GLY A 67 4.21 19.63 -7.26
CA GLY A 67 3.94 20.83 -6.45
C GLY A 67 3.64 20.54 -4.98
N LEU A 68 3.66 19.29 -4.54
CA LEU A 68 3.46 18.92 -3.14
C LEU A 68 4.82 18.77 -2.42
N PRO A 69 4.87 19.07 -1.11
CA PRO A 69 6.00 18.71 -0.24
C PRO A 69 6.37 17.23 -0.35
N ALA A 70 7.64 16.91 -0.16
CA ALA A 70 8.16 15.56 -0.20
C ALA A 70 7.45 14.64 0.79
N ALA A 71 7.21 15.10 2.01
CA ALA A 71 6.45 14.37 3.03
C ALA A 71 5.02 14.04 2.54
N ASP A 72 4.33 14.99 1.93
CA ASP A 72 2.97 14.81 1.40
C ASP A 72 2.92 13.87 0.19
N ARG A 73 3.97 13.89 -0.64
CA ARG A 73 4.10 13.00 -1.80
C ARG A 73 4.39 11.56 -1.36
N LEU A 74 5.17 11.40 -0.29
CA LEU A 74 5.49 10.13 0.36
C LEU A 74 4.50 9.77 1.47
N GLN A 75 3.29 10.33 1.46
CA GLN A 75 2.24 9.89 2.39
C GLN A 75 2.09 8.36 2.31
N SER A 76 2.25 7.72 3.47
CA SER A 76 2.19 6.27 3.61
C SER A 76 0.83 5.82 4.15
N TRP A 77 0.33 4.71 3.62
CA TRP A 77 -0.85 4.02 4.15
C TRP A 77 -0.51 2.61 4.61
N SER A 78 -1.02 2.23 5.78
CA SER A 78 -0.82 0.89 6.35
C SER A 78 -1.77 -0.16 5.78
N ARG A 79 -2.88 0.26 5.15
CA ARG A 79 -3.89 -0.62 4.53
C ARG A 79 -4.17 -0.17 3.12
N ASP A 80 -4.28 -1.13 2.20
CA ASP A 80 -4.65 -0.86 0.81
C ASP A 80 -6.04 -0.22 0.68
N PHE A 81 -6.98 -0.59 1.55
CA PHE A 81 -8.33 -0.02 1.54
C PHE A 81 -8.33 1.51 1.64
N ASP A 82 -7.53 2.07 2.56
CA ASP A 82 -7.42 3.51 2.77
C ASP A 82 -6.73 4.20 1.60
N LEU A 83 -5.69 3.57 1.04
CA LEU A 83 -5.07 4.03 -0.21
C LEU A 83 -6.10 4.09 -1.34
N TRP A 84 -6.86 3.01 -1.56
CA TRP A 84 -7.81 2.90 -2.65
C TRP A 84 -8.96 3.90 -2.53
N LYS A 85 -9.36 4.30 -1.32
CA LYS A 85 -10.33 5.38 -1.11
C LYS A 85 -9.83 6.70 -1.72
N GLU A 86 -8.59 7.08 -1.47
CA GLU A 86 -8.00 8.31 -2.01
C GLU A 86 -7.70 8.22 -3.51
N VAL A 87 -7.22 7.06 -3.97
CA VAL A 87 -7.01 6.79 -5.40
C VAL A 87 -8.34 6.89 -6.15
N ASN A 88 -9.42 6.30 -5.65
CA ASN A 88 -10.74 6.36 -6.28
C ASN A 88 -11.33 7.78 -6.29
N LYS A 89 -11.08 8.56 -5.24
CA LYS A 89 -11.46 9.99 -5.19
C LYS A 89 -10.78 10.77 -6.32
N GLU A 90 -9.50 10.52 -6.55
CA GLU A 90 -8.75 11.19 -7.61
C GLU A 90 -9.14 10.68 -9.01
N ILE A 91 -9.36 9.37 -9.18
CA ILE A 91 -9.86 8.79 -10.44
C ILE A 91 -11.19 9.43 -10.87
N ARG A 92 -12.12 9.63 -9.92
CA ARG A 92 -13.40 10.31 -10.17
C ARG A 92 -13.22 11.76 -10.59
N ARG A 93 -12.21 12.46 -10.05
CA ARG A 93 -11.88 13.86 -10.40
C ARG A 93 -11.21 13.97 -11.76
N CYS A 94 -10.26 13.08 -12.07
CA CYS A 94 -9.42 13.15 -13.26
C CYS A 94 -10.07 12.54 -14.52
N ARG A 95 -11.32 12.05 -14.42
CA ARG A 95 -12.08 11.45 -15.54
C ARG A 95 -11.26 10.38 -16.27
N TRP A 96 -10.68 9.47 -15.49
CA TRP A 96 -9.84 8.38 -15.99
C TRP A 96 -10.63 7.42 -16.91
N PRO A 97 -10.01 6.83 -17.96
CA PRO A 97 -8.64 7.08 -18.42
C PRO A 97 -8.49 8.49 -19.00
N MET A 98 -7.39 9.17 -18.67
CA MET A 98 -7.09 10.49 -19.25
C MET A 98 -7.14 10.36 -20.77
N ARG A 99 -8.06 11.09 -21.42
CA ARG A 99 -8.10 11.15 -22.87
C ARG A 99 -6.73 11.64 -23.33
N LYS A 100 -6.04 10.84 -24.13
CA LYS A 100 -4.87 11.33 -24.87
C LYS A 100 -5.39 12.50 -25.71
N SER A 101 -4.82 13.68 -25.54
CA SER A 101 -4.99 14.75 -26.53
C SER A 101 -4.55 14.13 -27.85
N SER A 102 -5.48 13.99 -28.79
CA SER A 102 -5.23 13.45 -30.11
C SER A 102 -4.35 14.43 -30.87
N SER A 103 -3.05 14.40 -30.63
CA SER A 103 -2.04 14.98 -31.50
C SER A 103 -1.01 13.90 -31.78
N SER A 104 -0.89 13.58 -33.07
CA SER A 104 -0.01 12.62 -33.75
C SER A 104 -0.26 11.11 -33.54
N SER A 105 -1.07 10.58 -34.45
CA SER A 105 -0.73 9.47 -35.37
C SER A 105 0.39 8.53 -34.92
N GLY A 106 0.01 7.42 -34.29
CA GLY A 106 0.94 6.37 -33.91
C GLY A 106 0.33 5.39 -32.92
N ALA A 107 -0.88 4.90 -33.20
CA ALA A 107 -1.46 3.83 -32.41
C ALA A 107 -0.69 2.54 -32.71
N SER A 108 0.34 2.24 -31.93
CA SER A 108 0.86 0.88 -31.81
C SER A 108 -0.26 0.01 -31.27
N LYS A 109 -0.98 -0.63 -32.19
CA LYS A 109 -2.03 -1.60 -31.92
C LYS A 109 -1.42 -2.69 -31.07
N TRP A 110 -1.80 -2.75 -29.79
CA TRP A 110 -1.46 -3.86 -28.92
C TRP A 110 -1.99 -5.14 -29.57
N MET A 111 -1.09 -6.03 -29.97
CA MET A 111 -1.42 -7.38 -30.40
C MET A 111 -1.15 -8.30 -29.21
N PRO A 112 -2.13 -9.12 -28.79
CA PRO A 112 -1.85 -10.24 -27.91
C PRO A 112 -0.78 -11.13 -28.56
N ALA A 113 0.13 -11.68 -27.76
CA ALA A 113 1.10 -12.66 -28.24
C ALA A 113 0.33 -13.81 -28.93
N GLN A 114 0.53 -13.98 -30.23
CA GLN A 114 -0.05 -15.11 -30.94
C GLN A 114 0.66 -16.38 -30.47
N SER A 115 -0.14 -17.34 -30.00
CA SER A 115 0.28 -18.70 -29.66
C SER A 115 1.11 -19.28 -30.79
N LEU A 116 2.33 -19.70 -30.50
CA LEU A 116 3.20 -20.36 -31.47
C LEU A 116 2.89 -21.86 -31.46
N ASP A 117 1.71 -22.21 -31.93
CA ASP A 117 1.36 -23.60 -32.25
C ASP A 117 1.18 -23.72 -33.75
N SER A 118 2.17 -24.34 -34.42
CA SER A 118 2.01 -25.28 -35.54
C SER A 118 3.17 -25.16 -36.54
N MET A 119 3.91 -26.26 -36.70
CA MET A 119 4.38 -26.93 -37.92
C MET A 119 5.31 -28.05 -37.41
N THR A 120 5.22 -29.34 -37.74
CA THR A 120 4.65 -30.02 -38.91
C THR A 120 4.50 -31.51 -38.54
N ALA A 121 3.42 -32.15 -38.95
CA ALA A 121 3.25 -33.60 -38.89
C ALA A 121 3.92 -34.29 -40.09
N THR A 122 4.43 -35.50 -39.89
CA THR A 122 4.64 -36.54 -40.93
C THR A 122 4.16 -37.90 -40.39
N PRO A 123 3.70 -38.84 -41.25
CA PRO A 123 2.73 -39.87 -40.85
C PRO A 123 3.29 -41.30 -40.69
N GLU A 124 2.54 -42.08 -39.91
CA GLU A 124 2.35 -43.55 -39.87
C GLU A 124 3.51 -44.53 -39.58
N GLU A 125 3.39 -45.28 -38.48
CA GLU A 125 3.29 -46.75 -38.54
C GLU A 125 2.42 -47.33 -37.39
N ARG A 126 1.69 -48.42 -37.69
CA ARG A 126 0.61 -49.09 -36.93
C ARG A 126 1.11 -49.89 -35.70
N SER A 127 0.52 -49.69 -34.51
CA SER A 127 -0.41 -50.58 -33.73
C SER A 127 0.12 -51.95 -33.21
N PRO A 128 -0.47 -52.62 -32.18
CA PRO A 128 -1.63 -52.27 -31.33
C PRO A 128 -1.49 -52.56 -29.79
N ASP A 129 -2.57 -52.23 -29.07
CA ASP A 129 -3.09 -52.78 -27.80
C ASP A 129 -3.18 -51.91 -26.52
N CYS A 130 -4.42 -51.88 -26.02
CA CYS A 130 -5.11 -51.00 -25.07
C CYS A 130 -4.91 -51.38 -23.56
N PRO A 131 -5.74 -50.90 -22.61
CA PRO A 131 -5.98 -49.54 -22.11
C PRO A 131 -5.79 -49.45 -20.58
N LEU A 132 -5.82 -48.27 -19.94
CA LEU A 132 -6.74 -47.99 -18.80
C LEU A 132 -6.68 -46.55 -18.26
N LYS A 133 -7.90 -46.04 -18.06
CA LYS A 133 -8.35 -44.75 -17.54
C LYS A 133 -7.59 -44.28 -16.28
N ARG A 134 -6.91 -43.12 -16.34
CA ARG A 134 -6.52 -42.37 -15.14
C ARG A 134 -7.65 -41.42 -14.72
N LYS A 135 -8.15 -41.67 -13.51
CA LYS A 135 -9.25 -40.96 -12.84
C LYS A 135 -8.92 -39.49 -12.62
N LYS A 136 -9.87 -38.60 -12.92
CA LYS A 136 -9.92 -37.21 -12.43
C LYS A 136 -10.00 -37.24 -10.91
N GLN A 137 -8.90 -36.91 -10.24
CA GLN A 137 -8.88 -36.77 -8.78
C GLN A 137 -9.41 -35.38 -8.42
N LYS A 138 -10.69 -35.35 -8.00
CA LYS A 138 -11.36 -34.19 -7.43
C LYS A 138 -10.66 -33.85 -6.10
N ARG A 139 -9.77 -32.84 -6.09
CA ARG A 139 -9.25 -32.29 -4.84
C ARG A 139 -10.43 -31.73 -4.05
N GLN A 140 -10.76 -32.39 -2.95
CA GLN A 140 -11.57 -31.81 -1.89
C GLN A 140 -10.72 -30.75 -1.19
N THR A 141 -11.14 -29.50 -1.29
CA THR A 141 -10.61 -28.42 -0.46
C THR A 141 -11.40 -28.47 0.84
N SER A 142 -10.81 -29.01 1.89
CA SER A 142 -11.32 -28.85 3.26
C SER A 142 -11.14 -27.39 3.66
N SER A 143 -12.24 -26.68 3.93
CA SER A 143 -12.21 -25.35 4.53
C SER A 143 -11.54 -25.41 5.90
N PRO A 144 -10.59 -24.53 6.23
CA PRO A 144 -10.13 -24.37 7.60
C PRO A 144 -11.20 -23.64 8.44
N PRO A 145 -11.25 -23.86 9.76
CA PRO A 145 -12.28 -23.28 10.62
C PRO A 145 -12.13 -21.76 10.69
N THR A 146 -13.25 -21.06 10.55
CA THR A 146 -13.39 -19.63 10.83
C THR A 146 -13.10 -19.39 12.30
N ILE A 147 -11.91 -18.87 12.62
CA ILE A 147 -11.63 -18.28 13.93
C ILE A 147 -12.05 -16.82 13.81
N CYS A 148 -13.20 -16.50 14.38
CA CYS A 148 -13.64 -15.13 14.61
C CYS A 148 -12.80 -14.56 15.76
N PRO A 149 -12.00 -13.50 15.58
CA PRO A 149 -11.38 -12.85 16.71
C PRO A 149 -12.46 -12.17 17.55
N GLU A 150 -12.50 -12.55 18.82
CA GLU A 150 -13.27 -11.91 19.88
C GLU A 150 -12.88 -10.43 19.96
N VAL A 151 -13.87 -9.56 19.81
CA VAL A 151 -13.69 -8.11 19.97
C VAL A 151 -13.46 -7.85 21.45
N ILE A 152 -12.21 -7.65 21.83
CA ILE A 152 -11.87 -7.14 23.16
C ILE A 152 -12.31 -5.67 23.17
N VAL A 153 -13.45 -5.40 23.81
CA VAL A 153 -13.85 -4.06 24.21
C VAL A 153 -12.93 -3.68 25.37
N ILE A 154 -12.15 -2.63 25.18
CA ILE A 154 -11.37 -2.03 26.26
C ILE A 154 -12.26 -0.94 26.85
N ASP A 155 -12.84 -1.19 28.02
CA ASP A 155 -13.52 -0.18 28.81
C ASP A 155 -12.48 0.82 29.33
N GLU A 156 -12.47 2.04 28.78
CA GLU A 156 -11.68 3.16 29.28
C GLU A 156 -12.44 3.89 30.39
N ASP A 157 -12.52 3.30 31.57
CA ASP A 157 -12.84 4.02 32.81
C ASP A 157 -11.57 4.69 33.34
N VAL A 158 -11.25 5.88 32.81
CA VAL A 158 -10.32 6.82 33.45
C VAL A 158 -11.13 7.85 34.22
N SER A 159 -11.09 7.71 35.54
CA SER A 159 -11.63 8.62 36.54
C SER A 159 -10.88 9.95 36.50
N ASP A 160 -11.55 11.03 36.09
CA ASP A 160 -11.10 12.41 36.29
C ASP A 160 -11.37 12.84 37.73
N ASP A 161 -10.36 12.69 38.60
CA ASP A 161 -10.32 13.35 39.90
C ASP A 161 -8.93 13.97 40.07
N TYR A 162 -8.82 15.28 39.86
CA TYR A 162 -8.20 16.20 40.82
C TYR A 162 -8.39 17.65 40.32
N ALA A 163 -9.43 18.29 40.85
CA ALA A 163 -9.52 19.74 40.91
C ALA A 163 -8.44 20.27 41.87
N ALA A 164 -7.68 21.27 41.45
CA ALA A 164 -6.90 22.13 42.35
C ALA A 164 -7.38 23.59 42.21
N PRO A 165 -7.61 24.32 43.32
CA PRO A 165 -8.23 25.65 43.27
C PRO A 165 -7.21 26.74 42.92
N LEU A 166 -7.63 27.66 42.06
CA LEU A 166 -6.96 28.94 41.83
C LEU A 166 -7.13 29.83 43.07
N THR A 167 -6.07 29.99 43.86
CA THR A 167 -5.99 31.06 44.86
C THR A 167 -5.57 32.36 44.17
N TYR A 168 -6.50 33.32 44.15
CA TYR A 168 -6.25 34.71 43.80
C TYR A 168 -5.23 35.31 44.76
N PHE A 169 -4.12 35.85 44.22
CA PHE A 169 -3.29 36.80 44.95
C PHE A 169 -3.74 38.21 44.59
N VAL A 170 -4.25 38.92 45.60
CA VAL A 170 -4.60 40.34 45.57
C VAL A 170 -3.34 41.16 45.78
N GLU A 171 -3.11 42.14 44.91
CA GLU A 171 -2.08 43.17 45.04
C GLU A 171 -2.33 44.05 46.27
N SER A 172 -1.25 44.41 46.97
CA SER A 172 -1.11 45.64 47.76
C SER A 172 0.36 46.02 47.84
#